data_AF-A0AAU4F1R1-F1
#
_entry.id   AF-A0AAU4F1R1-F1
#
_cell.length_a   1.000
_cell.length_b   1.000
_cell.length_c   1.000
_cell.angle_alpha   90.00
_cell.angle_beta   90.00
_cell.angle_gamma   90.00
#
_symmetry.space_group_name_H-M   'P 1'
#
loop_
_entity.id
_entity.type
_entity.pdbx_description
1 polymer ?
#
loop_
_entity_poly.entity_id
_entity_poly.type
_entity_poly.pdbx_seq_one_letter_code
_entity_poly.pdbx_strand_id
1 'polypeptide(L)' 'MSRGEWSVTCRDLAGRRRDVTVFVSNDKVVLVAPPGEAAVLGPLDVGRLRAALRDAIVATADDKVET' A
#
# COMPACT_ATOMS: atom_id res chain seq x y z
N MET A 1 3.35 -8.50 -14.56
CA MET A 1 2.60 -7.66 -13.61
C MET A 1 3.41 -7.64 -12.34
N SER A 2 3.92 -6.47 -11.94
CA SER A 2 4.75 -6.27 -10.76
C SER A 2 4.05 -6.86 -9.53
N ARG A 3 4.53 -8.02 -9.06
CA ARG A 3 3.84 -8.87 -8.07
C ARG A 3 3.93 -8.36 -6.63
N GLY A 4 4.38 -7.12 -6.45
CA GLY A 4 4.73 -6.56 -5.14
C GLY A 4 4.35 -5.09 -4.97
N GLU A 5 3.41 -4.56 -5.74
CA GLU A 5 2.91 -3.19 -5.60
C GLU A 5 1.38 -3.13 -5.66
N TRP A 6 0.78 -2.44 -4.69
CA TRP A 6 -0.66 -2.21 -4.57
C TRP A 6 -0.93 -0.72 -4.42
N SER A 7 -1.95 -0.22 -5.10
CA SER A 7 -2.43 1.16 -4.95
C SER A 7 -3.79 1.15 -4.25
N VAL A 8 -3.90 1.89 -3.14
CA VAL A 8 -5.11 2.00 -2.34
C VAL A 8 -5.62 3.44 -2.43
N THR A 9 -6.74 3.63 -3.11
CA THR A 9 -7.39 4.94 -3.18
C THR A 9 -7.79 5.45 -1.81
N CYS A 10 -7.51 6.73 -1.59
CA CYS A 10 -7.83 7.50 -0.40
C CYS A 10 -8.15 8.96 -0.78
N ARG A 11 -8.24 9.83 0.23
CA ARG A 11 -8.29 11.28 0.05
C ARG A 11 -7.17 11.95 0.82
N ASP A 12 -6.85 13.19 0.47
CA ASP A 12 -6.04 14.06 1.32
C ASP A 12 -6.92 14.91 2.27
N LEU A 13 -6.29 15.76 3.07
CA LEU A 13 -6.99 16.70 3.96
C LEU A 13 -7.85 17.73 3.20
N ALA A 14 -7.53 18.00 1.93
CA ALA A 14 -8.33 18.85 1.06
C ALA A 14 -9.48 18.07 0.36
N GLY A 15 -9.65 16.79 0.68
CA GLY A 15 -10.68 15.92 0.13
C GLY A 15 -10.43 15.48 -1.31
N ARG A 16 -9.26 15.79 -1.91
CA ARG A 16 -8.95 15.37 -3.27
C ARG A 16 -8.63 13.89 -3.29
N ARG A 17 -9.00 13.21 -4.38
CA ARG A 17 -8.71 11.80 -4.57
C ARG A 17 -7.21 11.61 -4.75
N ARG A 18 -6.63 10.73 -3.95
CA ARG A 18 -5.20 10.34 -3.97
C ARG A 18 -5.11 8.82 -3.80
N ASP A 19 -3.89 8.31 -3.79
CA ASP A 19 -3.63 6.90 -3.51
C ASP A 19 -2.48 6.76 -2.51
N VAL A 20 -2.57 5.76 -1.63
CA VAL A 20 -1.44 5.22 -0.86
C VAL A 20 -0.88 4.06 -1.65
N THR A 21 0.43 4.07 -1.89
CA THR A 21 1.13 2.95 -2.51
C THR A 21 1.69 2.04 -1.43
N VAL A 22 1.46 0.74 -1.56
CA VAL A 22 2.07 -0.30 -0.75
C VAL A 22 2.97 -1.11 -1.66
N PHE A 23 4.23 -1.34 -1.29
CA PHE A 23 5.09 -2.25 -2.03
C PHE A 23 6.05 -3.01 -1.13
N VAL A 24 6.64 -4.08 -1.67
CA VAL A 24 7.67 -4.86 -0.99
C VAL A 24 9.05 -4.40 -1.42
N SER A 25 9.96 -4.25 -0.46
CA SER A 25 11.37 -3.98 -0.71
C SER A 25 12.23 -4.64 0.35
N ASN A 26 13.16 -5.51 -0.07
CA ASN A 26 14.12 -6.20 0.80
C ASN A 26 13.43 -6.74 2.07
N ASP A 27 12.46 -7.64 1.89
CA ASP A 27 11.65 -8.26 2.96
C ASP A 27 10.76 -7.35 3.83
N LYS A 28 10.67 -6.07 3.49
CA LYS A 28 9.86 -5.09 4.20
C LYS A 28 8.66 -4.68 3.37
N VAL A 29 7.55 -4.43 4.04
CA VAL A 29 6.39 -3.75 3.46
C VAL A 29 6.58 -2.24 3.64
N VAL A 30 6.61 -1.52 2.52
CA VAL A 30 6.76 -0.07 2.47
C VAL A 30 5.41 0.54 2.10
N LEU A 31 5.01 1.57 2.85
CA LEU A 31 3.84 2.38 2.55
C LEU A 31 4.29 3.79 2.19
N VAL A 32 3.81 4.29 1.06
CA VAL A 32 4.04 5.66 0.61
C VAL A 32 2.70 6.37 0.61
N ALA A 33 2.58 7.35 1.52
CA ALA A 33 1.47 8.28 1.51
C ALA A 33 1.56 9.23 0.30
N PRO A 34 0.45 9.84 -0.12
CA PRO A 34 0.45 10.88 -1.15
C PRO A 34 1.54 11.93 -0.84
N PRO A 35 2.28 12.40 -1.86
CA PRO A 35 3.42 13.29 -1.64
C PRO A 35 2.98 14.59 -0.94
N GLY A 36 3.68 14.92 0.15
CA GLY A 36 3.51 16.18 0.87
C GLY A 36 2.26 16.29 1.74
N GLU A 37 1.43 15.25 1.84
CA GLU A 37 0.13 15.33 2.51
C GLU A 37 -0.23 14.05 3.28
N ALA A 38 -1.10 14.19 4.29
CA ALA A 38 -1.63 13.04 5.03
C ALA A 38 -2.71 12.33 4.20
N ALA A 39 -2.64 10.99 4.16
CA ALA A 39 -3.73 10.17 3.64
C ALA A 39 -4.86 10.09 4.67
N VAL A 40 -6.06 10.46 4.24
CA VAL A 40 -7.31 10.31 4.97
C VAL A 40 -8.02 9.09 4.40
N LEU A 41 -8.24 8.07 5.24
CA LEU A 41 -8.84 6.81 4.87
C LEU A 41 -10.24 6.70 5.49
N GLY A 42 -11.26 6.54 4.65
CA GLY A 42 -12.60 6.17 5.13
C GLY A 42 -12.67 4.69 5.53
N PRO A 43 -13.78 4.23 6.13
CA PRO A 43 -13.92 2.84 6.59
C PRO A 43 -13.63 1.78 5.51
N LEU A 44 -14.08 2.01 4.27
CA LEU A 44 -13.81 1.12 3.13
C LEU A 44 -12.34 1.15 2.72
N ASP A 45 -11.71 2.33 2.72
CA ASP A 45 -10.31 2.49 2.31
C ASP A 45 -9.36 1.85 3.33
N VAL A 46 -9.70 1.93 4.63
CA VAL A 46 -9.01 1.17 5.70
C VAL A 46 -9.12 -0.33 5.44
N GLY A 47 -10.31 -0.81 5.07
CA GLY A 47 -10.53 -2.22 4.74
C GLY A 47 -9.66 -2.69 3.56
N ARG A 48 -9.55 -1.86 2.51
CA ARG A 48 -8.69 -2.11 1.35
C ARG A 48 -7.22 -2.06 1.70
N LEU A 49 -6.78 -1.07 2.49
CA LEU A 49 -5.39 -0.97 2.94
C LEU A 49 -5.00 -2.21 3.74
N ARG A 50 -5.86 -2.68 4.64
CA ARG A 50 -5.62 -3.92 5.39
C ARG A 50 -5.45 -5.13 4.47
N ALA A 51 -6.25 -5.24 3.40
CA ALA A 51 -6.11 -6.32 2.43
C ALA A 51 -4.77 -6.23 1.69
N ALA A 52 -4.42 -5.05 1.18
CA ALA A 52 -3.14 -4.81 0.50
C ALA A 52 -1.93 -5.13 1.40
N LEU A 53 -1.97 -4.76 2.69
CA LEU A 53 -0.90 -5.07 3.64
C LEU A 53 -0.76 -6.57 3.93
N ARG A 54 -1.88 -7.30 3.93
CA ARG A 54 -1.87 -8.76 4.07
C ARG A 54 -1.27 -9.44 2.84
N ASP A 55 -1.65 -8.98 1.66
CA ASP A 55 -1.09 -9.51 0.41
C ASP A 55 0.40 -9.19 0.30
N ALA A 56 0.80 -7.97 0.70
CA ALA A 56 2.19 -7.54 0.70
C ALA A 56 3.08 -8.38 1.61
N ILE A 57 2.66 -8.68 2.85
CA ILE A 57 3.49 -9.51 3.74
C ILE A 57 3.61 -10.94 3.23
N VAL A 58 2.58 -11.50 2.58
CA VAL A 58 2.69 -12.81 1.93
C VAL A 58 3.71 -12.76 0.79
N ALA A 59 3.68 -11.71 -0.03
CA ALA A 59 4.63 -11.53 -1.12
C ALA A 59 6.09 -11.38 -0.65
N THR A 60 6.35 -10.88 0.56
CA THR A 60 7.72 -10.84 1.13
C THR A 60 8.33 -12.23 1.32
N ALA A 61 7.50 -13.27 1.49
CA ALA A 61 7.97 -14.64 1.63
C ALA A 61 8.32 -15.25 0.27
N ASP A 62 7.59 -14.88 -0.79
CA ASP A 62 7.87 -15.33 -2.15
C ASP A 62 9.14 -14.67 -2.73
N ASP A 63 9.40 -13.40 -2.40
CA ASP A 63 10.61 -12.67 -2.82
C ASP A 63 11.92 -13.32 -2.31
N LYS A 64 11.85 -13.99 -1.15
CA LYS A 64 12.98 -14.73 -0.56
C LYS A 64 13.33 -16.04 -1.29
N VAL A 65 12.46 -16.52 -2.18
CA VAL A 65 12.68 -17.78 -2.91
C VAL A 65 13.49 -17.54 -4.20
N GLU A 66 13.55 -16.29 -4.68
CA GLU A 66 14.14 -15.93 -5.97
C GLU A 66 15.52 -15.24 -5.84
N THR A 67 16.07 -15.12 -4.62
CA THR A 67 17.41 -14.58 -4.32
C THR A 67 18.30 -15.63 -3.63
#